data_AF-A0A3D0WBL0-F1
#
_entry.id   AF-A0A3D0WBL0-F1
#
_cell.length_a   1.000
_cell.length_b   1.000
_cell.length_c   1.000
_cell.angle_alpha   90.00
_cell.angle_beta   90.00
_cell.angle_gamma   90.00
#
_symmetry.space_group_name_H-M   'P 1'
#
loop_
_entity.id
_entity.type
_entity.pdbx_description
1 polymer ?
#
loop_
_entity_poly.entity_id
_entity_poly.type
_entity_poly.pdbx_seq_one_letter_code
_entity_poly.pdbx_strand_id
1 'polypeptide(L)'
;MRNLAAAFLIATAGIGTAVAGQQTAPPPGPGLDLIKGRCGFCHSTAQVTGVRKTPAAWAATVQSMIDRGAELEPEEQKVLMDYLAANLAGPDGSAPASPAPAPAQN
;
A
#
# COMPACT_ATOMS: atom_id res chain seq x y z
N MET A 1 -33.18 8.20 60.70
CA MET A 1 -31.92 7.47 60.97
C MET A 1 -31.35 7.08 59.61
N ARG A 2 -30.21 7.65 59.23
CA ARG A 2 -29.58 7.55 57.89
C ARG A 2 -28.54 6.42 57.93
N ASN A 3 -28.76 5.33 57.21
CA ASN A 3 -27.73 4.30 57.02
C ASN A 3 -26.94 4.58 55.74
N LEU A 4 -25.62 4.54 55.92
CA LEU A 4 -24.57 4.91 54.97
C LEU A 4 -24.18 3.72 54.07
N ALA A 5 -23.77 4.09 52.86
CA ALA A 5 -22.70 3.49 52.05
C ALA A 5 -22.86 2.05 51.53
N ALA A 6 -23.20 1.95 50.24
CA ALA A 6 -22.65 0.90 49.37
C ALA A 6 -21.71 1.58 48.36
N ALA A 7 -20.41 1.46 48.62
CA ALA A 7 -19.36 1.90 47.69
C ALA A 7 -19.31 0.91 46.51
N PHE A 8 -19.91 1.30 45.38
CA PHE A 8 -19.69 0.60 44.12
C PHE A 8 -18.37 1.08 43.52
N LEU A 9 -17.33 0.27 43.70
CA LEU A 9 -16.09 0.35 42.93
C LEU A 9 -16.42 0.00 41.46
N ILE A 10 -16.73 1.02 40.66
CA ILE A 10 -16.83 0.85 39.21
C ILE A 10 -15.39 0.79 38.67
N ALA A 11 -14.93 -0.43 38.41
CA ALA A 11 -13.70 -0.68 37.67
C ALA A 11 -13.82 -0.03 36.28
N THR A 12 -12.96 0.96 36.01
CA THR A 12 -12.88 1.60 34.70
C THR A 12 -12.23 0.63 33.71
N ALA A 13 -13.04 -0.12 32.98
CA ALA A 13 -12.61 -0.87 31.80
C ALA A 13 -12.15 0.14 30.73
N GLY A 14 -10.84 0.21 30.51
CA GLY A 14 -10.23 1.04 29.46
C GLY A 14 -10.70 0.61 28.08
N ILE A 15 -11.45 1.47 27.41
CA ILE A 15 -11.82 1.32 26.00
C ILE A 15 -10.55 1.61 25.19
N GLY A 16 -9.85 0.56 24.77
CA GLY A 16 -8.77 0.68 23.80
C GLY A 16 -9.34 1.13 22.46
N THR A 17 -9.03 2.36 22.05
CA THR A 17 -9.33 2.84 20.70
C THR A 17 -8.38 2.15 19.73
N ALA A 18 -8.87 1.12 19.04
CA ALA A 18 -8.19 0.59 17.87
C ALA A 18 -8.14 1.69 16.81
N VAL A 19 -6.97 2.29 16.61
CA VAL A 19 -6.71 3.15 15.45
C VAL A 19 -6.72 2.26 14.20
N ALA A 20 -7.88 2.18 13.54
CA ALA A 20 -7.95 1.62 12.20
C ALA A 20 -6.99 2.41 11.32
N GLY A 21 -5.96 1.74 10.78
CA GLY A 21 -4.93 2.38 9.97
C GLY A 21 -5.56 3.16 8.82
N GLN A 22 -5.44 4.48 8.87
CA GLN A 22 -5.87 5.35 7.78
C GLN A 22 -4.97 5.08 6.59
N GLN A 23 -5.47 4.31 5.61
CA GLN A 23 -4.83 4.18 4.31
C GLN A 23 -4.82 5.57 3.67
N THR A 24 -3.68 6.25 3.75
CA THR A 24 -3.49 7.53 3.08
C THR A 24 -3.65 7.32 1.57
N ALA A 25 -4.44 8.18 0.93
CA ALA A 25 -4.59 8.15 -0.52
C ALA A 25 -3.20 8.22 -1.19
N PRO A 26 -2.97 7.46 -2.27
CA PRO A 26 -1.69 7.49 -2.96
C PRO A 26 -1.42 8.88 -3.57
N PRO A 27 -0.15 9.29 -3.71
CA PRO A 27 0.21 10.61 -4.24
C PRO A 27 -0.41 10.87 -5.63
N PRO A 28 -0.93 12.08 -5.91
CA PRO A 28 -1.47 12.39 -7.23
C PRO A 28 -0.39 12.38 -8.30
N GLY A 29 -0.77 12.14 -9.56
CA GLY A 29 0.12 12.24 -10.72
C GLY A 29 -0.33 11.34 -11.89
N PRO A 30 0.36 11.43 -13.03
CA PRO A 30 -0.04 10.74 -14.27
C PRO A 30 -0.22 9.23 -14.11
N GLY A 31 0.64 8.58 -13.31
CA GLY A 31 0.50 7.14 -13.06
C GLY A 31 -0.74 6.79 -12.22
N LEU A 32 -1.16 7.65 -11.29
CA LEU A 32 -2.42 7.45 -10.57
C LEU A 32 -3.63 7.64 -11.50
N ASP A 33 -3.55 8.59 -12.41
CA ASP A 33 -4.60 8.84 -13.41
C ASP A 33 -4.73 7.66 -14.38
N LEU A 34 -3.60 7.06 -14.79
CA LEU A 34 -3.60 5.80 -15.54
C LEU A 34 -4.24 4.65 -14.76
N ILE A 35 -3.95 4.49 -13.47
CA ILE A 35 -4.61 3.46 -12.65
C ILE A 35 -6.13 3.67 -12.65
N LYS A 36 -6.59 4.91 -12.48
CA LYS A 36 -8.02 5.25 -12.48
C LYS A 36 -8.68 5.04 -13.84
N GLY A 37 -7.99 5.37 -14.93
CA GLY A 37 -8.53 5.32 -16.28
C GLY A 37 -8.43 3.96 -16.96
N ARG A 38 -7.45 3.12 -16.59
CA ARG A 38 -7.14 1.86 -17.28
C ARG A 38 -7.40 0.59 -16.45
N CYS A 39 -7.29 0.64 -15.13
CA CYS A 39 -7.30 -0.57 -14.31
C CYS A 39 -8.67 -0.90 -13.67
N GLY A 40 -9.62 0.03 -13.73
CA GLY A 40 -10.93 -0.09 -13.07
C GLY A 40 -11.98 -0.92 -13.81
N PHE A 41 -11.67 -1.41 -15.03
CA PHE A 41 -12.67 -2.07 -15.87
C PHE A 41 -13.07 -3.47 -15.38
N CYS A 42 -12.12 -4.23 -14.82
CA CYS A 42 -12.36 -5.62 -14.39
C CYS A 42 -12.44 -5.78 -12.87
N HIS A 43 -11.79 -4.92 -12.10
CA HIS A 43 -11.80 -4.94 -10.63
C HIS A 43 -11.54 -3.55 -10.05
N SER A 44 -11.78 -3.39 -8.75
CA SER A 44 -11.52 -2.11 -8.07
C SER A 44 -10.04 -1.72 -8.13
N THR A 45 -9.78 -0.44 -8.38
CA THR A 45 -8.43 0.15 -8.37
C THR A 45 -7.82 0.21 -6.97
N ALA A 46 -8.64 0.06 -5.92
CA ALA A 46 -8.16 -0.08 -4.54
C ALA A 46 -7.26 -1.31 -4.35
N GLN A 47 -7.44 -2.36 -5.17
CA GLN A 47 -6.56 -3.53 -5.16
C GLN A 47 -5.16 -3.24 -5.71
N VAL A 48 -4.95 -2.11 -6.39
CA VAL A 48 -3.62 -1.66 -6.83
C VAL A 48 -3.02 -0.76 -5.75
N THR A 49 -3.78 0.26 -5.32
CA THR A 49 -3.27 1.31 -4.41
C THR A 49 -3.09 0.82 -2.97
N GLY A 50 -3.77 -0.26 -2.58
CA GLY A 50 -3.66 -0.89 -1.27
C GLY A 50 -2.48 -1.85 -1.07
N VAL A 51 -1.71 -2.13 -2.12
CA VAL A 51 -0.61 -3.11 -2.07
C VAL A 51 0.72 -2.40 -2.25
N ARG A 52 1.78 -3.00 -1.71
CA ARG A 52 3.16 -2.58 -1.94
C ARG A 52 3.94 -3.76 -2.50
N LYS A 53 4.72 -3.55 -3.56
CA LYS A 53 5.49 -4.61 -4.25
C LYS A 53 6.85 -4.07 -4.66
N THR A 54 7.79 -4.96 -4.98
CA THR A 54 9.05 -4.56 -5.63
C THR A 54 8.77 -4.08 -7.06
N PRO A 55 9.67 -3.27 -7.67
CA PRO A 55 9.51 -2.87 -9.08
C PRO A 55 9.35 -4.06 -10.03
N ALA A 56 10.13 -5.13 -9.84
CA ALA A 56 10.02 -6.35 -10.65
C ALA A 56 8.65 -7.05 -10.48
N ALA A 57 8.13 -7.11 -9.26
CA ALA A 57 6.81 -7.67 -9.00
C ALA A 57 5.66 -6.80 -9.55
N TRP A 58 5.84 -5.47 -9.59
CA TRP A 58 4.90 -4.57 -10.28
C TRP A 58 4.91 -4.77 -11.80
N ALA A 59 6.09 -4.91 -12.40
CA ALA A 59 6.22 -5.20 -13.82
C ALA A 59 5.51 -6.51 -14.20
N ALA A 60 5.74 -7.58 -13.45
CA ALA A 60 5.05 -8.85 -13.64
C ALA A 60 3.52 -8.72 -13.45
N THR A 61 3.08 -7.93 -12.47
CA THR A 61 1.64 -7.68 -12.24
C THR A 61 1.00 -6.96 -13.42
N VAL A 62 1.61 -5.89 -13.93
CA VAL A 62 1.06 -5.14 -15.06
C VAL A 62 1.09 -5.96 -16.35
N GLN A 63 2.16 -6.71 -16.59
CA GLN A 63 2.19 -7.64 -17.72
C GLN A 63 1.05 -8.65 -17.63
N SER A 64 0.83 -9.26 -16.46
CA SER A 64 -0.30 -10.18 -16.26
C SER A 64 -1.67 -9.52 -16.48
N MET A 65 -1.83 -8.21 -16.24
CA MET A 65 -3.09 -7.52 -16.53
C MET A 65 -3.25 -7.26 -18.03
N ILE A 66 -2.17 -6.92 -18.72
CA ILE A 66 -2.16 -6.75 -20.18
C ILE A 66 -2.50 -8.08 -20.87
N ASP A 67 -1.91 -9.19 -20.41
CA ASP A 67 -2.21 -10.54 -20.93
C ASP A 67 -3.69 -10.93 -20.71
N ARG A 68 -4.36 -10.31 -19.74
CA ARG A 68 -5.80 -10.48 -19.46
C ARG A 68 -6.69 -9.46 -20.17
N GLY A 69 -6.13 -8.60 -21.01
CA GLY A 69 -6.86 -7.62 -21.82
C GLY A 69 -6.87 -6.20 -21.27
N ALA A 70 -6.03 -5.85 -20.29
CA ALA A 70 -5.83 -4.44 -19.95
C ALA A 70 -5.10 -3.74 -21.10
N GLU A 71 -5.71 -2.68 -21.62
CA GLU A 71 -5.13 -1.89 -22.71
C GLU A 71 -4.28 -0.75 -22.11
N LEU A 72 -2.99 -0.78 -22.41
CA LEU A 72 -1.98 0.20 -22.00
C LEU A 72 -0.99 0.36 -23.15
N GLU A 73 -0.85 1.59 -23.66
CA GLU A 73 0.17 1.90 -24.67
C GLU A 73 1.58 1.81 -24.05
N PRO A 74 2.63 1.55 -24.85
CA PRO A 74 4.01 1.41 -24.33
C PRO A 74 4.47 2.58 -23.46
N GLU A 75 4.14 3.81 -23.85
CA GLU A 75 4.46 5.02 -23.10
C GLU A 75 3.69 5.10 -21.78
N GLU A 76 2.41 4.70 -21.78
CA GLU A 76 1.59 4.64 -20.58
C GLU A 76 2.11 3.55 -19.62
N GLN A 77 2.55 2.41 -20.14
CA GLN A 77 3.14 1.34 -19.34
C GLN A 77 4.39 1.85 -18.60
N LYS A 78 5.26 2.61 -19.28
CA LYS A 78 6.44 3.21 -18.64
C LYS A 78 6.05 4.17 -17.52
N VAL A 79 5.11 5.09 -17.79
CA VAL A 79 4.64 6.08 -16.79
C VAL A 79 4.02 5.37 -15.58
N LEU A 80 3.24 4.32 -15.82
CA LEU A 80 2.64 3.51 -14.77
C LEU A 80 3.72 2.80 -13.94
N MET A 81 4.69 2.14 -14.58
CA MET A 81 5.79 1.46 -13.88
C MET A 81 6.59 2.41 -12.98
N ASP A 82 6.97 3.57 -13.51
CA ASP A 82 7.72 4.58 -12.75
C ASP A 82 6.93 5.05 -11.52
N TYR A 83 5.62 5.26 -11.68
CA TYR A 83 4.75 5.66 -10.58
C TYR A 83 4.60 4.56 -9.51
N LEU A 84 4.36 3.31 -9.92
CA LEU A 84 4.21 2.17 -9.01
C LEU A 84 5.49 1.95 -8.19
N ALA A 85 6.67 2.06 -8.83
CA ALA A 85 7.95 1.93 -8.17
C ALA A 85 8.22 3.09 -7.19
N ALA A 86 7.90 4.33 -7.57
CA ALA A 86 8.17 5.49 -6.72
C ALA A 86 7.23 5.59 -5.51
N ASN A 87 5.96 5.20 -5.66
CA ASN A 87 4.92 5.50 -4.68
C ASN A 87 4.36 4.26 -3.98
N LEU A 88 4.41 3.10 -4.63
CA LEU A 88 3.83 1.85 -4.14
C LEU A 88 4.89 0.73 -4.00
N ALA A 89 6.17 1.09 -3.82
CA ALA A 89 7.22 0.14 -3.50
C ALA A 89 7.08 -0.41 -2.06
N GLY A 90 7.36 -1.70 -1.89
CA GLY A 90 7.49 -2.34 -0.57
C GLY A 90 8.89 -2.21 0.02
N PRO A 91 9.07 -2.55 1.31
CA PRO A 91 10.37 -2.42 2.01
C PRO A 91 11.48 -3.29 1.39
N ASP A 92 11.15 -4.42 0.78
CA ASP A 92 12.11 -5.28 0.08
C ASP A 92 12.39 -4.81 -1.37
N GLY A 93 11.85 -3.64 -1.75
CA GLY A 93 11.83 -3.13 -3.13
C GLY A 93 12.20 -1.66 -3.29
N SER A 94 12.80 -1.02 -2.27
CA SER A 94 13.55 0.21 -2.50
C SER A 94 14.77 -0.11 -3.38
N ALA A 95 15.07 0.73 -4.38
CA ALA A 95 16.34 0.61 -5.12
C ALA A 95 17.51 0.50 -4.12
N PRO A 96 18.54 -0.33 -4.37
CA PRO A 96 19.58 -0.56 -3.38
C PRO A 96 20.27 0.77 -3.05
N ALA A 97 20.26 1.15 -1.77
CA ALA A 97 21.26 2.07 -1.25
C ALA A 97 22.64 1.42 -1.49
N SER A 98 23.61 2.21 -1.97
CA SER A 98 24.98 1.78 -2.29
C SER A 98 25.54 0.77 -1.28
N PRO A 99 26.24 -0.29 -1.72
CA PRO A 99 26.61 -1.38 -0.81
C PRO A 99 27.64 -0.91 0.21
N ALA A 100 27.28 -0.97 1.49
CA ALA A 100 28.26 -1.08 2.57
C ALA A 100 29.00 -2.42 2.42
N PRO A 101 30.31 -2.50 2.73
CA PRO A 101 31.08 -3.72 2.54
C PRO A 101 30.52 -4.85 3.43
N ALA A 102 30.31 -6.02 2.83
CA ALA A 102 29.84 -7.21 3.54
C ALA A 102 30.91 -7.70 4.54
N PRO A 103 30.53 -8.14 5.75
CA PRO A 103 31.46 -8.80 6.66
C PRO A 103 31.89 -10.15 6.10
N ALA A 104 33.19 -10.43 6.22
CA ALA A 104 33.80 -11.68 5.81
C ALA A 104 33.21 -12.85 6.60
N GLN A 105 32.66 -13.83 5.86
CA GLN A 105 32.21 -15.09 6.41
C GLN A 105 33.36 -16.09 6.18
N ASN A 106 33.85 -16.65 7.28
CA ASN A 106 35.06 -17.48 7.43
C ASN A 106 35.15 -18.68 6.46
#